data_AF-A0A2S2PIW4-F1
#
_entry.id   AF-A0A2S2PIW4-F1
#
_cell.length_a   1.000
_cell.length_b   1.000
_cell.length_c   1.000
_cell.angle_alpha   90.00
_cell.angle_beta   90.00
_cell.angle_gamma   90.00
#
_symmetry.space_group_name_H-M   'P 1'
#
loop_
_entity.id
_entity.type
_entity.pdbx_description
1 polymer ?
#
loop_
_entity_poly.entity_id
_entity_poly.type
_entity_poly.pdbx_seq_one_letter_code
_entity_poly.pdbx_strand_id
1 'polypeptide(L)'
;MFSCKVCEFQYNSKSGYNKHMRTKHVKHEKNIYTCNNCNTIFHNKKLLISHLKNELQLTQIYKQVCSFENCNKMFKTFKMYSNHLETIHGINIDHNKFNFNTIEEFNEWKSGVEEKEGCQYVKRTSQKQSRDKEY
;
A
#
# COMPACT_ATOMS: atom_id res chain seq x y z
N MET A 1 -1.88 7.18 -29.64
CA MET A 1 -2.57 5.88 -29.52
C MET A 1 -1.52 4.78 -29.63
N PHE A 2 -1.59 3.72 -28.82
CA PHE A 2 -0.66 2.58 -28.88
C PHE A 2 -1.43 1.32 -29.29
N SER A 3 -1.23 0.87 -30.52
CA SER A 3 -1.94 -0.29 -31.08
C SER A 3 -1.12 -1.57 -30.92
N CYS A 4 -1.77 -2.64 -30.47
CA CYS A 4 -1.16 -3.97 -30.44
C CYS A 4 -0.82 -4.44 -31.87
N LYS A 5 0.37 -5.02 -32.04
CA LYS A 5 0.81 -5.58 -33.33
C LYS A 5 0.40 -7.05 -33.52
N VAL A 6 -0.19 -7.66 -32.48
CA VAL A 6 -0.53 -9.10 -32.43
C VAL A 6 -2.04 -9.30 -32.33
N CYS A 7 -2.80 -8.30 -31.90
CA CYS A 7 -4.26 -8.29 -31.91
C CYS A 7 -4.80 -6.87 -32.17
N GLU A 8 -6.11 -6.72 -32.30
CA GLU A 8 -6.75 -5.46 -32.70
C GLU A 8 -6.94 -4.44 -31.56
N PHE A 9 -6.46 -4.73 -30.36
CA PHE A 9 -6.62 -3.84 -29.21
C PHE A 9 -5.74 -2.59 -29.29
N GLN A 10 -6.31 -1.46 -28.90
CA GLN A 10 -5.62 -0.16 -28.81
C GLN A 10 -5.71 0.44 -27.42
N TYR A 11 -4.67 1.18 -27.05
CA TYR A 11 -4.52 1.78 -25.73
C TYR A 11 -4.21 3.28 -25.83
N ASN A 12 -4.80 4.05 -24.92
CA ASN A 12 -4.55 5.49 -24.77
C ASN A 12 -3.28 5.80 -23.97
N SER A 13 -2.65 4.81 -23.34
CA SER A 13 -1.45 4.97 -22.51
C SER A 13 -0.40 3.92 -22.82
N LYS A 14 0.88 4.35 -22.80
CA LYS A 14 2.04 3.46 -23.00
C LYS A 14 2.10 2.37 -21.93
N SER A 15 1.70 2.69 -20.70
CA SER A 15 1.63 1.74 -19.58
C SER A 15 0.59 0.64 -19.82
N GLY A 16 -0.61 1.01 -20.32
CA GLY A 16 -1.67 0.07 -20.69
C GLY A 16 -1.25 -0.88 -21.81
N TYR A 17 -0.66 -0.33 -22.87
CA TYR A 17 -0.09 -1.11 -23.98
C TYR A 17 1.00 -2.08 -23.51
N ASN A 18 1.97 -1.61 -22.73
CA ASN A 18 3.05 -2.45 -22.20
C ASN A 18 2.54 -3.54 -21.24
N LYS A 19 1.47 -3.28 -20.48
CA LYS A 19 0.82 -4.30 -19.64
C LYS A 19 0.16 -5.35 -20.52
N HIS A 20 -0.61 -4.94 -21.52
CA HIS A 20 -1.28 -5.83 -22.46
C HIS A 20 -0.31 -6.76 -23.18
N MET A 21 0.77 -6.21 -23.76
CA MET A 21 1.79 -7.01 -24.42
C MET A 21 2.37 -8.07 -23.47
N ARG A 22 2.71 -7.68 -22.22
CA ARG A 22 3.23 -8.59 -21.19
C ARG A 22 2.26 -9.67 -20.73
N THR A 23 0.95 -9.40 -20.70
CA THR A 23 -0.03 -10.34 -20.13
C THR A 23 -0.75 -11.20 -21.18
N LYS A 24 -0.78 -10.78 -22.45
CA LYS A 24 -1.59 -11.44 -23.50
C LYS A 24 -0.77 -12.03 -24.64
N HIS A 25 0.37 -11.42 -25.00
CA HIS A 25 1.14 -11.81 -26.18
C HIS A 25 2.55 -12.29 -25.88
N VAL A 26 2.98 -12.12 -24.65
CA VAL A 26 4.26 -12.57 -24.16
C VAL A 26 4.06 -13.94 -23.50
N LYS A 27 4.42 -15.02 -24.21
CA LYS A 27 4.64 -16.34 -23.59
C LYS A 27 5.96 -16.24 -22.82
N HIS A 28 5.90 -16.03 -21.50
CA HIS A 28 7.10 -15.98 -20.67
C HIS A 28 7.10 -17.08 -19.62
N GLU A 29 7.95 -18.06 -19.87
CA GLU A 29 8.65 -18.87 -18.85
C GLU A 29 9.51 -18.00 -17.91
N LYS A 30 9.72 -16.70 -18.20
CA LYS A 30 10.61 -15.81 -17.43
C LYS A 30 9.91 -14.81 -16.50
N ASN A 31 8.59 -14.71 -16.51
CA ASN A 31 7.81 -13.81 -15.65
C ASN A 31 6.97 -14.57 -14.62
N ILE A 32 7.45 -15.73 -14.21
CA ILE A 32 6.79 -16.60 -13.24
C ILE A 32 7.30 -16.25 -11.85
N TYR A 33 6.47 -15.50 -11.13
CA TYR A 33 6.60 -15.31 -9.70
C TYR A 33 5.90 -16.48 -9.04
N THR A 34 6.66 -17.44 -8.54
CA THR A 34 6.11 -18.64 -7.88
C THR A 34 6.01 -18.41 -6.39
N CYS A 35 4.91 -18.84 -5.78
CA CYS A 35 4.81 -18.92 -4.33
C CYS A 35 5.54 -20.18 -3.85
N ASN A 36 6.54 -20.03 -2.97
CA ASN A 36 7.31 -21.17 -2.48
C ASN A 36 6.50 -22.10 -1.54
N ASN A 37 5.36 -21.63 -1.02
CA ASN A 37 4.54 -22.39 -0.08
C ASN A 37 3.52 -23.30 -0.79
N CYS A 38 2.95 -22.87 -1.90
CA CYS A 38 1.90 -23.60 -2.61
C CYS A 38 2.18 -23.81 -4.11
N ASN A 39 3.37 -23.41 -4.57
CA ASN A 39 3.83 -23.49 -5.96
C ASN A 39 2.92 -22.82 -7.00
N THR A 40 2.02 -21.93 -6.57
CA THR A 40 1.15 -21.17 -7.48
C THR A 40 1.97 -20.17 -8.27
N ILE A 41 1.74 -20.13 -9.58
CA ILE A 41 2.49 -19.32 -10.53
C ILE A 41 1.73 -18.03 -10.84
N PHE A 42 2.40 -16.89 -10.71
CA PHE A 42 1.85 -15.57 -11.02
C PHE A 42 2.64 -14.87 -12.12
N HIS A 43 1.93 -14.26 -13.08
CA HIS A 43 2.55 -13.54 -14.20
C HIS A 43 3.07 -12.13 -13.84
N ASN A 44 2.87 -11.68 -12.59
CA ASN A 44 3.42 -10.42 -12.10
C ASN A 44 3.62 -10.42 -10.58
N LYS A 45 4.56 -9.61 -10.10
CA LYS A 45 4.94 -9.50 -8.68
C LYS A 45 3.80 -9.03 -7.77
N LYS A 46 2.90 -8.18 -8.26
CA LYS A 46 1.78 -7.64 -7.45
C LYS A 46 0.81 -8.76 -7.06
N LEU A 47 0.54 -9.68 -7.98
CA LEU A 47 -0.32 -10.83 -7.74
C LEU A 47 0.30 -11.81 -6.74
N LEU A 48 1.60 -12.13 -6.86
CA LEU A 48 2.30 -12.92 -5.86
C LEU A 48 2.23 -12.26 -4.47
N ILE A 49 2.50 -10.96 -4.37
CA ILE A 49 2.42 -10.23 -3.09
C ILE A 49 0.99 -10.29 -2.51
N SER A 50 -0.04 -10.11 -3.34
CA SER A 50 -1.43 -10.20 -2.89
C SER A 50 -1.77 -11.60 -2.39
N HIS A 51 -1.32 -12.63 -3.10
CA HIS A 51 -1.48 -14.01 -2.71
C HIS A 51 -0.81 -14.29 -1.36
N LEU A 52 0.47 -13.94 -1.19
CA LEU A 52 1.19 -14.10 0.08
C LEU A 52 0.53 -13.36 1.23
N LYS A 53 -0.02 -12.16 0.98
CA LYS A 53 -0.76 -11.41 2.01
C LYS A 53 -2.03 -12.14 2.46
N ASN A 54 -2.74 -12.79 1.54
CA ASN A 54 -3.94 -13.56 1.86
C ASN A 54 -3.57 -14.86 2.59
N GLU A 55 -2.58 -15.61 2.08
CA GLU A 55 -2.07 -16.85 2.69
C GLU A 55 -1.61 -16.62 4.14
N LEU A 56 -0.85 -15.55 4.38
CA LEU A 56 -0.34 -15.20 5.70
C LEU A 56 -1.36 -14.46 6.57
N GLN A 57 -2.61 -14.29 6.10
CA GLN A 57 -3.64 -13.45 6.74
C GLN A 57 -3.17 -12.04 7.12
N LEU A 58 -2.07 -11.56 6.52
CA LEU A 58 -1.56 -10.19 6.66
C LEU A 58 -2.51 -9.17 6.01
N THR A 59 -3.54 -9.65 5.30
CA THR A 59 -4.74 -8.91 4.92
C THR A 59 -5.72 -8.69 6.06
N GLN A 60 -5.30 -8.77 7.32
CA GLN A 60 -5.87 -7.89 8.32
C GLN A 60 -5.51 -6.45 7.95
N ILE A 61 -6.16 -5.98 6.87
CA ILE A 61 -6.31 -4.57 6.54
C ILE A 61 -6.79 -3.99 7.85
N TYR A 62 -5.95 -3.22 8.53
CA TYR A 62 -6.33 -2.44 9.70
C TYR A 62 -7.42 -1.47 9.23
N LYS A 63 -8.64 -1.97 9.13
CA LYS A 63 -9.80 -1.21 8.75
C LYS A 63 -9.94 -0.19 9.86
N GLN A 64 -9.85 1.08 9.49
CA GLN A 64 -9.98 2.15 10.47
C GLN A 64 -11.46 2.16 10.86
N VAL A 65 -11.75 1.79 12.10
CA VAL A 65 -13.07 1.84 12.69
C VAL A 65 -13.20 3.20 13.38
N CYS A 66 -14.32 3.87 13.18
CA CYS A 66 -14.58 5.10 13.90
C CYS A 66 -14.72 4.81 15.40
N SER A 67 -14.01 5.58 16.22
CA SER A 67 -13.97 5.40 17.67
C SER A 67 -15.06 6.19 18.40
N PHE A 68 -15.92 6.92 17.68
CA PHE A 68 -17.02 7.69 18.27
C PHE A 68 -18.14 6.78 18.73
N GLU A 69 -18.66 7.02 19.94
CA GLU A 69 -19.87 6.37 20.42
C GLU A 69 -21.00 6.60 19.40
N ASN A 70 -21.68 5.51 19.03
CA ASN A 70 -22.72 5.46 17.99
C ASN A 70 -22.24 5.60 16.53
N CYS A 71 -20.93 5.56 16.26
CA CYS A 71 -20.40 5.51 14.90
C CYS A 71 -19.69 4.19 14.59
N ASN A 72 -20.43 3.21 14.06
CA ASN A 72 -19.88 1.90 13.68
C ASN A 72 -19.35 1.84 12.24
N LYS A 73 -18.93 2.98 11.67
CA LYS A 73 -18.43 3.05 10.29
C LYS A 73 -16.98 2.56 10.21
N MET A 74 -16.69 1.83 9.13
CA MET A 74 -15.41 1.16 8.92
C MET A 74 -14.85 1.45 7.54
N PHE A 75 -13.55 1.74 7.47
CA PHE A 75 -12.91 2.26 6.26
C PHE A 75 -11.69 1.44 5.84
N LYS A 76 -11.61 1.15 4.54
CA LYS A 76 -10.54 0.38 3.93
C LYS A 76 -9.25 1.17 3.68
N THR A 77 -9.28 2.50 3.77
CA THR A 77 -8.12 3.38 3.61
C THR A 77 -8.18 4.53 4.60
N PHE A 78 -7.02 5.08 4.96
CA PHE A 78 -6.93 6.25 5.83
C PHE A 78 -7.62 7.50 5.23
N LYS A 79 -7.51 7.74 3.91
CA LYS A 79 -8.16 8.89 3.27
C LYS A 79 -9.68 8.85 3.43
N MET A 80 -10.29 7.67 3.29
CA MET A 80 -11.73 7.51 3.52
C MET A 80 -12.11 7.73 4.99
N TYR A 81 -11.27 7.26 5.92
CA TYR A 81 -11.48 7.48 7.35
C TYR A 81 -11.36 8.95 7.74
N SER A 82 -10.30 9.63 7.31
CA SER A 82 -10.06 11.06 7.55
C SER A 82 -11.20 11.91 6.98
N ASN A 83 -11.68 11.63 5.76
CA ASN A 83 -12.83 12.33 5.19
C ASN A 83 -14.12 12.09 5.99
N HIS A 84 -14.32 10.88 6.53
CA HIS A 84 -15.45 10.60 7.39
C HIS A 84 -15.39 11.40 8.69
N LEU A 85 -14.22 11.44 9.33
CA LEU A 85 -14.04 12.23 10.54
C LEU A 85 -14.29 13.72 10.30
N GLU A 86 -13.83 14.24 9.16
CA GLU A 86 -14.05 15.64 8.78
C GLU A 86 -15.53 15.93 8.51
N THR A 87 -16.21 15.10 7.70
CA THR A 87 -17.58 15.38 7.25
C THR A 87 -18.67 15.00 8.25
N ILE A 88 -18.45 13.98 9.08
CA ILE A 88 -19.44 13.47 10.04
C ILE A 88 -19.16 13.95 11.46
N HIS A 89 -17.88 14.05 11.84
CA HIS A 89 -17.48 14.43 13.20
C HIS A 89 -16.87 15.83 13.28
N GLY A 90 -16.68 16.54 12.17
CA GLY A 90 -16.05 17.87 12.14
C GLY A 90 -14.56 17.84 12.50
N ILE A 91 -13.92 16.67 12.47
CA ILE A 91 -12.52 16.51 12.88
C ILE A 91 -11.65 16.47 11.64
N ASN A 92 -10.90 17.56 11.44
CA ASN A 92 -9.86 17.59 10.43
C ASN A 92 -8.60 16.91 11.01
N ILE A 93 -8.19 15.80 10.41
CA ILE A 93 -6.88 15.21 10.70
C ILE A 93 -5.88 15.83 9.73
N ASP A 94 -5.08 16.76 10.25
CA ASP A 94 -3.93 17.26 9.52
C ASP A 94 -2.85 16.17 9.40
N HIS A 95 -2.25 16.07 8.23
CA HIS A 95 -1.19 15.12 7.96
C HIS A 95 0.08 15.91 7.67
N ASN A 96 1.07 15.71 8.53
CA ASN A 96 2.41 16.23 8.33
C ASN A 96 3.36 15.06 8.05
N LYS A 97 4.08 15.15 6.94
CA LYS A 97 5.18 14.22 6.65
C LYS A 97 6.44 14.81 7.24
N PHE A 98 6.92 14.15 8.29
CA PHE A 98 8.25 14.41 8.83
C PHE A 98 9.22 13.40 8.21
N ASN A 99 10.32 13.90 7.67
CA ASN A 99 11.45 13.08 7.24
C ASN A 99 12.56 13.28 8.27
N PHE A 100 12.99 12.17 8.87
CA PHE A 100 14.11 12.16 9.80
C PHE A 100 15.28 11.46 9.10
N ASN A 101 16.47 12.03 9.22
CA ASN A 101 17.67 11.46 8.62
C ASN A 101 18.21 10.30 9.46
N THR A 102 17.95 10.31 10.76
CA THR A 102 18.35 9.24 11.70
C THR A 102 17.19 8.82 12.61
N ILE A 103 17.34 7.67 13.26
CA ILE A 103 16.34 7.16 14.21
C ILE A 103 16.38 7.94 15.53
N GLU A 104 17.56 8.46 15.89
CA GLU A 104 17.77 9.32 17.05
C GLU A 104 16.98 10.63 16.91
N GLU A 105 17.05 11.27 15.74
CA GLU A 105 16.28 12.49 15.42
C GLU A 105 14.77 12.25 15.54
N PHE A 106 14.30 11.09 15.09
CA PHE A 106 12.90 10.68 15.26
C PHE A 106 12.52 10.50 16.74
N ASN A 107 13.39 9.88 17.55
CA ASN A 107 13.11 9.62 18.96
C ASN A 107 13.10 10.91 19.79
N GLU A 108 13.97 11.87 19.49
CA GLU A 108 13.98 13.21 20.12
C GLU A 108 12.68 13.96 19.81
N TRP A 109 12.30 14.04 18.52
CA TRP A 109 11.02 14.63 18.11
C TRP A 109 9.83 13.94 18.79
N LYS A 110 9.82 12.60 18.78
CA LYS A 110 8.75 11.81 19.40
C LYS A 110 8.60 12.17 20.88
N SER A 111 9.69 12.17 21.63
CA SER A 111 9.69 12.44 23.07
C SER A 111 9.16 13.85 23.36
N GLY A 112 9.57 14.85 22.58
CA GLY A 112 9.07 16.22 22.72
C GLY A 112 7.57 16.36 22.42
N VAL A 113 7.04 15.63 21.44
CA VAL A 113 5.59 15.65 21.14
C VAL A 113 4.78 14.95 22.23
N GLU A 114 5.25 13.80 22.73
CA GLU A 114 4.55 13.05 23.78
C GLU A 114 4.50 13.84 25.10
N GLU A 115 5.58 14.55 25.45
CA GLU A 115 5.65 15.42 26.64
C GLU A 115 4.73 16.64 26.50
N LYS A 116 4.72 17.28 25.33
CA LYS A 116 3.97 18.53 25.11
C LYS A 116 2.46 18.33 25.00
N GLU A 117 2.05 17.29 24.29
CA GLU A 117 0.64 17.08 23.92
C GLU A 117 -0.05 16.01 24.76
N GLY A 118 0.66 15.38 25.72
CA GLY A 118 0.13 14.28 26.55
C GLY A 118 -0.33 13.06 25.73
N CYS A 119 0.13 12.96 24.49
CA CYS A 119 -0.26 11.93 23.53
C CYS A 119 0.71 10.74 23.62
N GLN A 120 0.25 9.56 23.18
CA GLN A 120 1.08 8.37 23.06
C GLN A 120 1.23 7.99 21.59
N TYR A 121 2.46 7.89 21.10
CA TYR A 121 2.73 7.50 19.74
C TYR A 121 2.50 6.00 19.56
N VAL A 122 1.48 5.64 18.76
CA VAL A 122 1.19 4.25 18.41
C VAL A 122 1.92 3.86 17.12
N LYS A 123 2.95 3.01 17.23
CA LYS A 123 3.68 2.48 16.08
C LYS A 123 2.76 1.63 15.21
N ARG A 124 2.40 2.13 14.02
CA ARG A 124 1.80 1.30 12.97
C ARG A 124 2.93 0.67 12.16
N THR A 125 3.25 -0.59 12.44
CA THR A 125 4.30 -1.31 11.70
C THR A 125 3.89 -1.49 10.25
N SER A 126 4.62 -0.85 9.35
CA SER A 126 4.72 -1.25 7.94
C SER A 126 6.19 -1.18 7.58
N GLN A 127 6.94 -2.23 7.93
CA GLN A 127 8.32 -2.37 7.48
C GLN A 127 8.32 -2.55 5.96
N LYS A 128 8.82 -1.55 5.24
CA LYS A 128 9.31 -1.72 3.89
C LYS A 128 10.82 -1.85 4.00
N GLN A 129 11.34 -3.08 3.96
CA GLN A 129 12.75 -3.28 3.65
C GLN A 129 13.00 -2.72 2.24
N SER A 130 13.77 -1.63 2.16
CA SER A 130 14.46 -1.24 0.94
C SER A 130 15.38 -2.38 0.56
N ARG A 131 15.28 -2.86 -0.68
CA ARG A 131 16.34 -3.66 -1.28
C ARG A 131 17.35 -2.66 -1.82
N ASP A 132 18.53 -2.61 -1.22
CA ASP A 132 19.71 -2.04 -1.85
C ASP A 132 19.88 -2.71 -3.21
N LYS A 133 20.02 -1.87 -4.24
CA LYS A 133 20.56 -2.27 -5.53
C LYS A 133 21.95 -1.66 -5.59
N GLU A 134 22.95 -2.47 -5.32
CA GLU A 134 24.30 -2.21 -5.80
C GLU A 134 24.25 -2.21 -7.33
N TYR A 135 24.81 -1.17 -7.94
CA TYR A 135 25.01 -1.05 -9.39
C TYR A 135 26.31 -1.73 -9.79
#